data_AF-A0A955IKZ1-F1
#
_entry.id   AF-A0A955IKZ1-F1
#
_cell.length_a   1.000
_cell.length_b   1.000
_cell.length_c   1.000
_cell.angle_alpha   90.00
_cell.angle_beta   90.00
_cell.angle_gamma   90.00
#
_symmetry.space_group_name_H-M   'P 1'
#
loop_
_entity.id
_entity.type
_entity.pdbx_description
1 polymer ?
#
loop_
_entity_poly.entity_id
_entity_poly.type
_entity_poly.pdbx_seq_one_letter_code
_entity_poly.pdbx_strand_id
1 'polypeptide(L)'
;MPRKSLNRVSCATIIAAIGSSAAGLVAEPGELLWTFELSNISGAFVTVAPDGTIYTTDRDRLWALTPAGTVKWVFDEAGGDGGLTIGGGGQPVDLLPDGRIVVGGGFSIWALDADGVIDWTFSWEGGFYNQIDNGPSVGPDGHIYATAAVNDGFGLGAFSLTTDGDLRWQDSPQPPLTILNASHNQRVRFTDTRMIFGFLATSGPVSVYGYDLDGAQTNYVDYTCVSSPKTDGVARLLLSGQCGVQAIDPESDTILWSVGLGPVNMLPIADGDGIVYSGSWHGPVSAIDASGQVLWTSSNVSLQRTLAVSDEHGVMLYGGESFGQPNWAGAIDIATGEALWELPFDTVDGHNELIWSNEAAFSPDGTVAYFTTRFTSNGAPGRLYAVRIADAPGCTTDLDGSGVVGAPDLASLLANWGECLACAADLDADGSVGPSDLAMLLAAWGRCP
;
A
#
# COMPACT_ATOMS: atom_id res chain seq x y z
N MET A 1 -20.04 -13.79 -36.09
CA MET A 1 -20.72 -12.98 -35.06
C MET A 1 -21.65 -13.88 -34.26
N PRO A 2 -21.44 -13.97 -32.94
CA PRO A 2 -22.51 -13.81 -31.98
C PRO A 2 -22.25 -12.53 -31.17
N ARG A 3 -23.33 -11.82 -30.85
CA ARG A 3 -23.33 -10.57 -30.09
C ARG A 3 -22.80 -10.84 -28.67
N LYS A 4 -21.67 -10.23 -28.30
CA LYS A 4 -21.34 -10.03 -26.88
C LYS A 4 -22.41 -9.10 -26.30
N SER A 5 -23.17 -9.61 -25.34
CA SER A 5 -24.06 -8.81 -24.50
C SER A 5 -23.21 -7.80 -23.74
N LEU A 6 -23.52 -6.50 -23.87
CA LEU A 6 -23.03 -5.47 -22.96
C LEU A 6 -23.55 -5.81 -21.55
N ASN A 7 -22.70 -6.40 -20.72
CA ASN A 7 -22.96 -6.58 -19.31
C ASN A 7 -22.63 -5.27 -18.60
N ARG A 8 -23.64 -4.75 -17.89
CA ARG A 8 -23.65 -3.69 -16.86
C ARG A 8 -22.40 -2.82 -16.76
N VAL A 9 -22.55 -1.55 -17.17
CA VAL A 9 -21.67 -0.48 -16.71
C VAL A 9 -21.80 -0.43 -15.18
N SER A 10 -20.75 -0.83 -14.45
CA SER A 10 -20.68 -0.69 -12.99
C SER A 10 -20.63 0.81 -12.67
N CYS A 11 -21.68 1.33 -12.03
CA CYS A 11 -21.67 2.69 -11.49
C CYS A 11 -21.02 2.67 -10.10
N ALA A 12 -20.15 3.65 -9.83
CA ALA A 12 -19.78 3.96 -8.46
C ALA A 12 -21.06 4.22 -7.65
N THR A 13 -21.17 3.58 -6.50
CA THR A 13 -22.23 3.92 -5.55
C THR A 13 -21.70 5.08 -4.72
N ILE A 14 -22.10 6.30 -5.09
CA ILE A 14 -21.89 7.48 -4.27
C ILE A 14 -22.93 7.41 -3.15
N ILE A 15 -22.50 7.07 -1.94
CA ILE A 15 -23.34 7.20 -0.76
C ILE A 15 -23.21 8.65 -0.30
N ALA A 16 -24.11 9.52 -0.75
CA ALA A 16 -24.30 10.80 -0.09
C ALA A 16 -24.96 10.50 1.26
N ALA A 17 -24.20 10.54 2.35
CA ALA A 17 -24.76 10.50 3.69
C ALA A 17 -25.67 11.74 3.86
N ILE A 18 -26.98 11.54 3.86
CA ILE A 18 -27.94 12.61 4.15
C ILE A 18 -27.98 12.77 5.68
N GLY A 19 -26.94 13.39 6.24
CA GLY A 19 -26.96 13.97 7.58
C GLY A 19 -27.59 15.36 7.50
N SER A 20 -28.74 15.56 8.15
CA SER A 20 -29.49 16.82 8.08
C SER A 20 -28.83 17.96 8.86
N SER A 21 -28.78 19.11 8.19
CA SER A 21 -28.82 20.52 8.67
C SER A 21 -27.51 21.29 8.95
N ALA A 22 -27.36 22.35 8.14
CA ALA A 22 -26.87 23.71 8.42
C ALA A 22 -25.42 23.94 8.91
N ALA A 23 -24.70 24.74 8.09
CA ALA A 23 -23.48 25.52 8.37
C ALA A 23 -22.19 24.74 8.67
N GLY A 24 -21.28 24.73 7.68
CA GLY A 24 -19.84 24.48 7.87
C GLY A 24 -19.49 23.09 8.40
N LEU A 25 -19.78 22.04 7.65
CA LEU A 25 -19.32 20.69 8.00
C LEU A 25 -17.85 20.53 7.60
N VAL A 26 -16.97 20.51 8.60
CA VAL A 26 -15.73 19.72 8.54
C VAL A 26 -16.17 18.26 8.48
N ALA A 27 -15.66 17.51 7.51
CA ALA A 27 -15.93 16.08 7.41
C ALA A 27 -15.37 15.35 8.65
N GLU A 28 -16.14 14.45 9.24
CA GLU A 28 -15.68 13.65 10.38
C GLU A 28 -14.64 12.60 9.94
N PRO A 29 -13.62 12.30 10.76
CA PRO A 29 -12.64 11.23 10.50
C PRO A 29 -13.29 9.90 10.11
N GLY A 30 -12.79 9.24 9.06
CA GLY A 30 -13.29 7.93 8.63
C GLY A 30 -14.55 7.99 7.77
N GLU A 31 -14.87 9.15 7.19
CA GLU A 31 -16.00 9.32 6.28
C GLU A 31 -15.82 8.51 4.98
N LEU A 32 -16.74 7.57 4.72
CA LEU A 32 -16.83 6.91 3.43
C LEU A 32 -17.26 7.91 2.35
N LEU A 33 -16.39 8.19 1.39
CA LEU A 33 -16.68 9.09 0.27
C LEU A 33 -17.44 8.38 -0.83
N TRP A 34 -16.93 7.22 -1.27
CA TRP A 34 -17.57 6.40 -2.29
C TRP A 34 -17.04 4.97 -2.28
N THR A 35 -17.82 4.07 -2.88
CA THR A 35 -17.36 2.72 -3.25
C THR A 35 -17.52 2.50 -4.75
N PHE A 36 -16.62 1.71 -5.31
CA PHE A 36 -16.65 1.27 -6.70
C PHE A 36 -16.63 -0.25 -6.78
N GLU A 37 -17.59 -0.84 -7.51
CA GLU A 37 -17.73 -2.29 -7.62
C GLU A 37 -16.74 -2.86 -8.66
N LEU A 38 -15.90 -3.79 -8.21
CA LEU A 38 -14.93 -4.53 -9.01
C LEU A 38 -15.42 -5.98 -9.18
N SER A 39 -15.35 -6.53 -10.39
CA SER A 39 -16.06 -7.79 -10.69
C SER A 39 -15.55 -9.00 -9.93
N ASN A 40 -14.24 -9.14 -9.78
CA ASN A 40 -13.63 -10.28 -9.10
C ASN A 40 -12.25 -9.88 -8.62
N ILE A 41 -12.11 -9.62 -7.31
CA ILE A 41 -10.84 -9.23 -6.74
C ILE A 41 -10.16 -10.45 -6.14
N SER A 42 -8.90 -10.59 -6.47
CA SER A 42 -7.97 -11.44 -5.74
C SER A 42 -6.75 -10.57 -5.47
N GLY A 43 -6.46 -10.18 -4.23
CA GLY A 43 -5.33 -9.33 -3.83
C GLY A 43 -5.03 -8.13 -4.74
N ALA A 44 -5.76 -7.02 -4.62
CA ALA A 44 -5.54 -5.88 -5.50
C ALA A 44 -4.49 -4.90 -4.95
N PHE A 45 -3.77 -4.30 -5.89
CA PHE A 45 -2.90 -3.15 -5.68
C PHE A 45 -3.66 -1.89 -6.07
N VAL A 46 -3.46 -0.82 -5.31
CA VAL A 46 -3.92 0.51 -5.68
C VAL A 46 -2.71 1.38 -5.95
N THR A 47 -2.74 2.12 -7.05
CA THR A 47 -1.72 3.12 -7.41
C THR A 47 -2.40 4.43 -7.69
N VAL A 48 -1.85 5.53 -7.17
CA VAL A 48 -2.40 6.87 -7.40
C VAL A 48 -1.35 7.69 -8.13
N ALA A 49 -1.71 8.24 -9.29
CA ALA A 49 -0.86 9.14 -10.04
C ALA A 49 -0.78 10.53 -9.39
N PRO A 50 0.24 11.35 -9.74
CA PRO A 50 0.36 12.72 -9.23
C PRO A 50 -0.86 13.62 -9.54
N ASP A 51 -1.62 13.31 -10.59
CA ASP A 51 -2.86 14.03 -10.94
C ASP A 51 -4.09 13.55 -10.13
N GLY A 52 -3.92 12.59 -9.22
CA GLY A 52 -4.97 11.97 -8.43
C GLY A 52 -5.71 10.84 -9.14
N THR A 53 -5.33 10.45 -10.36
CA THR A 53 -5.93 9.30 -11.03
C THR A 53 -5.60 8.02 -10.28
N ILE A 54 -6.63 7.23 -9.99
CA ILE A 54 -6.52 5.97 -9.24
C ILE A 54 -6.52 4.81 -10.22
N TYR A 55 -5.50 3.96 -10.14
CA TYR A 55 -5.36 2.73 -10.90
C TYR A 55 -5.50 1.52 -9.98
N THR A 56 -6.34 0.58 -10.37
CA THR A 56 -6.47 -0.70 -9.65
C THR A 56 -6.90 -1.82 -10.58
N THR A 57 -6.54 -3.05 -10.23
CA THR A 57 -6.84 -4.25 -11.02
C THR A 57 -7.91 -5.10 -10.37
N ASP A 58 -8.85 -5.61 -11.16
CA ASP A 58 -9.56 -6.85 -10.84
C ASP A 58 -8.92 -8.02 -11.61
N ARG A 59 -9.55 -9.20 -11.56
CA ARG A 59 -9.05 -10.42 -12.21
C ARG A 59 -8.71 -10.22 -13.70
N ASP A 60 -9.50 -9.43 -14.41
CA ASP A 60 -9.52 -9.38 -15.86
C ASP A 60 -9.21 -7.97 -16.41
N ARG A 61 -9.27 -6.94 -15.57
CA ARG A 61 -9.25 -5.54 -15.99
C ARG A 61 -8.40 -4.65 -15.12
N LEU A 62 -7.75 -3.68 -15.77
CA LEU A 62 -7.19 -2.50 -15.13
C LEU A 62 -8.21 -1.36 -15.26
N TRP A 63 -8.52 -0.73 -14.14
CA TRP A 63 -9.43 0.39 -14.04
C TRP A 63 -8.65 1.66 -13.76
N ALA A 64 -8.97 2.72 -14.50
CA ALA A 64 -8.58 4.08 -14.17
C ALA A 64 -9.79 4.86 -13.69
N LEU A 65 -9.71 5.42 -12.49
CA LEU A 65 -10.77 6.19 -11.86
C LEU A 65 -10.30 7.61 -11.54
N THR A 66 -11.20 8.56 -11.64
CA THR A 66 -11.01 9.92 -11.08
C THR A 66 -11.00 9.87 -9.55
N PRO A 67 -10.46 10.87 -8.84
CA PRO A 67 -10.60 11.02 -7.39
C PRO A 67 -12.06 10.92 -6.87
N ALA A 68 -13.03 11.31 -7.70
CA ALA A 68 -14.46 11.22 -7.41
C ALA A 68 -15.07 9.81 -7.59
N GLY A 69 -14.27 8.79 -7.90
CA GLY A 69 -14.71 7.41 -8.08
C GLY A 69 -15.36 7.09 -9.43
N THR A 70 -15.37 8.05 -10.36
CA THR A 70 -15.89 7.81 -11.73
C THR A 70 -14.84 7.19 -12.63
N VAL A 71 -15.25 6.29 -13.53
CA VAL A 71 -14.35 5.61 -14.47
C VAL A 71 -13.87 6.61 -15.53
N LYS A 72 -12.55 6.76 -15.67
CA LYS A 72 -11.91 7.44 -16.80
C LYS A 72 -11.87 6.51 -18.02
N TRP A 73 -11.32 5.31 -17.82
CA TRP A 73 -11.22 4.28 -18.84
C TRP A 73 -11.00 2.90 -18.20
N VAL A 74 -11.12 1.87 -19.02
CA VAL A 74 -10.94 0.47 -18.63
C VAL A 74 -10.07 -0.21 -19.67
N PHE A 75 -9.06 -0.94 -19.22
CA PHE A 75 -8.23 -1.79 -20.05
C PHE A 75 -8.61 -3.26 -19.80
N ASP A 76 -9.06 -3.96 -20.84
CA ASP A 76 -9.63 -5.32 -20.77
C ASP A 76 -8.90 -6.36 -21.65
N GLU A 77 -7.81 -5.99 -22.33
CA GLU A 77 -7.07 -6.90 -23.22
C GLU A 77 -6.40 -8.07 -22.47
N ALA A 78 -6.27 -7.96 -21.16
CA ALA A 78 -5.74 -9.03 -20.33
C ALA A 78 -6.68 -10.24 -20.19
N GLY A 79 -7.97 -10.13 -20.56
CA GLY A 79 -8.99 -11.18 -20.37
C GLY A 79 -8.91 -12.43 -21.26
N GLY A 80 -7.75 -12.75 -21.85
CA GLY A 80 -7.50 -14.02 -22.57
C GLY A 80 -7.37 -15.22 -21.63
N ASP A 81 -6.89 -16.37 -22.12
CA ASP A 81 -6.68 -17.62 -21.33
C ASP A 81 -5.72 -17.45 -20.12
N GLY A 82 -5.21 -16.24 -19.87
CA GLY A 82 -4.35 -15.86 -18.76
C GLY A 82 -4.73 -14.64 -17.91
N GLY A 83 -5.77 -13.84 -18.16
CA GLY A 83 -6.17 -12.74 -17.25
C GLY A 83 -5.10 -11.68 -16.86
N LEU A 84 -5.48 -10.69 -16.03
CA LEU A 84 -4.51 -9.95 -15.18
C LEU A 84 -4.21 -10.71 -13.89
N THR A 85 -4.95 -11.77 -13.62
CA THR A 85 -4.81 -12.59 -12.42
C THR A 85 -4.90 -14.05 -12.79
N ILE A 86 -3.79 -14.76 -12.63
CA ILE A 86 -3.77 -16.22 -12.57
C ILE A 86 -3.29 -16.60 -11.17
N GLY A 87 -3.87 -17.65 -10.58
CA GLY A 87 -3.45 -18.13 -9.26
C GLY A 87 -4.00 -17.35 -8.06
N GLY A 88 -4.83 -16.32 -8.28
CA GLY A 88 -5.61 -15.69 -7.20
C GLY A 88 -4.92 -14.52 -6.48
N GLY A 89 -4.06 -13.75 -7.14
CA GLY A 89 -3.69 -12.40 -6.70
C GLY A 89 -3.54 -11.44 -7.88
N GLY A 90 -3.83 -10.16 -7.64
CA GLY A 90 -3.87 -9.09 -8.63
C GLY A 90 -2.46 -8.58 -8.83
N GLN A 91 -2.14 -8.16 -10.04
CA GLN A 91 -0.79 -7.76 -10.40
C GLN A 91 -0.57 -6.29 -9.99
N PRO A 92 0.64 -5.94 -9.53
CA PRO A 92 1.01 -4.55 -9.35
C PRO A 92 0.76 -3.72 -10.61
N VAL A 93 0.35 -2.47 -10.38
CA VAL A 93 0.35 -1.40 -11.38
C VAL A 93 1.40 -0.40 -10.94
N ASP A 94 2.18 0.12 -11.87
CA ASP A 94 3.18 1.13 -11.54
C ASP A 94 3.25 2.23 -12.59
N LEU A 95 3.93 3.33 -12.27
CA LEU A 95 4.06 4.49 -13.14
C LEU A 95 5.52 4.68 -13.57
N LEU A 96 5.73 4.81 -14.87
CA LEU A 96 7.02 5.22 -15.42
C LEU A 96 7.28 6.71 -15.15
N PRO A 97 8.54 7.17 -15.17
CA PRO A 97 8.88 8.57 -14.93
C PRO A 97 8.22 9.55 -15.92
N ASP A 98 7.85 9.08 -17.11
CA ASP A 98 7.15 9.86 -18.13
C ASP A 98 5.62 9.84 -17.98
N GLY A 99 5.09 9.17 -16.95
CA GLY A 99 3.66 9.08 -16.65
C GLY A 99 2.93 7.92 -17.34
N ARG A 100 3.61 7.10 -18.14
CA ARG A 100 3.01 5.86 -18.66
C ARG A 100 2.69 4.89 -17.53
N ILE A 101 1.59 4.16 -17.69
CA ILE A 101 1.11 3.17 -16.72
C ILE A 101 1.62 1.81 -17.16
N VAL A 102 2.28 1.07 -16.26
CA VAL A 102 2.77 -0.29 -16.53
C VAL A 102 1.98 -1.29 -15.70
N VAL A 103 1.49 -2.35 -16.35
CA VAL A 103 0.74 -3.43 -15.71
C VAL A 103 1.13 -4.78 -16.32
N GLY A 104 1.18 -5.81 -15.49
CA GLY A 104 1.50 -7.18 -15.89
C GLY A 104 0.28 -8.10 -15.84
N GLY A 105 0.29 -9.16 -16.64
CA GLY A 105 -0.74 -10.19 -16.64
C GLY A 105 -0.38 -11.36 -17.54
N GLY A 106 -0.56 -12.58 -17.05
CA GLY A 106 -0.18 -13.79 -17.77
C GLY A 106 1.28 -13.75 -18.25
N PHE A 107 1.46 -13.71 -19.57
CA PHE A 107 2.76 -13.71 -20.26
C PHE A 107 3.17 -12.33 -20.80
N SER A 108 2.58 -11.25 -20.28
CA SER A 108 2.77 -9.93 -20.87
C SER A 108 2.86 -8.82 -19.84
N ILE A 109 3.61 -7.80 -20.22
CA ILE A 109 3.65 -6.50 -19.58
C ILE A 109 3.23 -5.49 -20.63
N TRP A 110 2.28 -4.63 -20.27
CA TRP A 110 1.80 -3.54 -21.12
C TRP A 110 2.21 -2.21 -20.51
N ALA A 111 2.66 -1.29 -21.36
CA ALA A 111 2.66 0.12 -21.04
C ALA A 111 1.49 0.81 -21.75
N LEU A 112 0.74 1.59 -20.99
CA LEU A 112 -0.40 2.37 -21.44
C LEU A 112 -0.09 3.86 -21.28
N ASP A 113 -0.63 4.66 -22.19
CA ASP A 113 -0.66 6.12 -22.01
C ASP A 113 -1.71 6.54 -20.96
N ALA A 114 -1.79 7.84 -20.68
CA ALA A 114 -2.73 8.40 -19.70
C ALA A 114 -4.22 8.18 -20.06
N ASP A 115 -4.52 7.87 -21.32
CA ASP A 115 -5.85 7.58 -21.83
C ASP A 115 -6.16 6.06 -21.87
N GLY A 116 -5.22 5.23 -21.40
CA GLY A 116 -5.36 3.77 -21.30
C GLY A 116 -5.12 3.05 -22.63
N VAL A 117 -4.53 3.73 -23.61
CA VAL A 117 -4.17 3.14 -24.91
C VAL A 117 -2.80 2.49 -24.79
N ILE A 118 -2.65 1.27 -25.32
CA ILE A 118 -1.35 0.59 -25.36
C ILE A 118 -0.37 1.42 -26.18
N ASP A 119 0.73 1.78 -25.54
CA ASP A 119 1.92 2.31 -26.20
C ASP A 119 2.80 1.15 -26.69
N TRP A 120 3.10 0.20 -25.80
CA TRP A 120 3.82 -1.02 -26.15
C TRP A 120 3.40 -2.23 -25.31
N THR A 121 3.68 -3.41 -25.86
CA THR A 121 3.48 -4.70 -25.20
C THR A 121 4.80 -5.49 -25.25
N PHE A 122 5.27 -5.91 -24.09
CA PHE A 122 6.29 -6.95 -23.97
C PHE A 122 5.60 -8.29 -23.73
N SER A 123 5.87 -9.27 -24.57
CA SER A 123 5.36 -10.64 -24.43
C SER A 123 6.48 -11.64 -24.63
N TRP A 124 6.43 -12.77 -23.92
CA TRP A 124 7.34 -13.88 -24.15
C TRP A 124 6.59 -15.18 -24.41
N GLU A 125 7.18 -16.06 -25.21
CA GLU A 125 6.64 -17.41 -25.43
C GLU A 125 7.08 -18.33 -24.28
N GLY A 126 6.22 -18.44 -23.26
CA GLY A 126 6.35 -19.42 -22.20
C GLY A 126 5.39 -20.58 -22.41
N GLY A 127 5.82 -21.81 -22.10
CA GLY A 127 4.89 -22.94 -22.01
C GLY A 127 3.80 -22.70 -20.96
N PHE A 128 2.82 -23.61 -20.91
CA PHE A 128 1.76 -23.58 -19.88
C PHE A 128 2.37 -23.36 -18.48
N TYR A 129 1.83 -22.39 -17.73
CA TYR A 129 2.20 -21.97 -16.37
C TYR A 129 3.35 -20.96 -16.18
N ASN A 130 4.00 -20.43 -17.22
CA ASN A 130 5.02 -19.38 -17.04
C ASN A 130 4.36 -18.00 -16.90
N GLN A 131 4.35 -17.39 -15.73
CA GLN A 131 3.58 -16.15 -15.49
C GLN A 131 4.45 -15.08 -14.87
N ILE A 132 4.05 -13.81 -14.97
CA ILE A 132 4.60 -12.77 -14.11
C ILE A 132 4.21 -13.10 -12.66
N ASP A 133 5.23 -13.38 -11.85
CA ASP A 133 5.07 -13.71 -10.43
C ASP A 133 5.13 -12.46 -9.56
N ASN A 134 6.11 -11.58 -9.80
CA ASN A 134 6.29 -10.33 -9.06
C ASN A 134 6.53 -9.19 -10.05
N GLY A 135 6.11 -7.99 -9.65
CA GLY A 135 6.06 -6.83 -10.53
C GLY A 135 4.93 -6.93 -11.56
N PRO A 136 4.94 -6.07 -12.58
CA PRO A 136 5.98 -5.09 -12.88
C PRO A 136 6.11 -4.02 -11.80
N SER A 137 7.33 -3.57 -11.56
CA SER A 137 7.61 -2.41 -10.70
C SER A 137 8.70 -1.57 -11.32
N VAL A 138 8.57 -0.25 -11.21
CA VAL A 138 9.52 0.71 -11.78
C VAL A 138 10.59 0.99 -10.75
N GLY A 139 11.84 0.70 -11.11
CA GLY A 139 13.01 0.94 -10.27
C GLY A 139 13.43 2.41 -10.23
N PRO A 140 14.37 2.77 -9.35
CA PRO A 140 14.86 4.14 -9.20
C PRO A 140 15.61 4.66 -10.44
N ASP A 141 16.07 3.76 -11.32
CA ASP A 141 16.67 4.10 -12.61
C ASP A 141 15.63 4.31 -13.74
N GLY A 142 14.33 4.23 -13.43
CA GLY A 142 13.24 4.47 -14.37
C GLY A 142 12.92 3.30 -15.29
N HIS A 143 13.50 2.13 -15.02
CA HIS A 143 13.30 0.91 -15.77
C HIS A 143 12.34 -0.06 -15.06
N ILE A 144 11.77 -1.00 -15.81
CA ILE A 144 10.80 -1.95 -15.28
C ILE A 144 11.53 -3.20 -14.81
N TYR A 145 11.13 -3.74 -13.67
CA TYR A 145 11.64 -4.99 -13.11
C TYR A 145 10.48 -5.92 -12.75
N ALA A 146 10.68 -7.19 -13.03
CA ALA A 146 9.70 -8.22 -12.72
C ALA A 146 10.39 -9.58 -12.56
N THR A 147 9.64 -10.53 -12.03
CA THR A 147 10.05 -11.94 -12.02
C THR A 147 8.99 -12.77 -12.71
N ALA A 148 9.40 -13.74 -13.51
CA ALA A 148 8.50 -14.71 -14.12
C ALA A 148 8.85 -16.14 -13.71
N ALA A 149 7.82 -16.94 -13.45
CA ALA A 149 7.95 -18.35 -13.09
C ALA A 149 8.77 -19.11 -14.14
N VAL A 150 9.68 -19.96 -13.67
CA VAL A 150 10.41 -20.90 -14.52
C VAL A 150 9.90 -22.31 -14.27
N ASN A 151 9.05 -22.81 -15.17
CA ASN A 151 8.55 -24.18 -15.13
C ASN A 151 9.21 -25.03 -16.21
N ASP A 152 9.56 -26.27 -15.87
CA ASP A 152 10.14 -27.26 -16.79
C ASP A 152 11.37 -26.76 -17.58
N GLY A 153 12.10 -25.80 -17.02
CA GLY A 153 13.27 -25.20 -17.66
C GLY A 153 12.99 -24.01 -18.58
N PHE A 154 11.75 -23.50 -18.61
CA PHE A 154 11.33 -22.36 -19.45
C PHE A 154 10.76 -21.23 -18.58
N GLY A 155 11.23 -20.00 -18.78
CA GLY A 155 10.80 -18.80 -18.04
C GLY A 155 11.86 -17.71 -18.08
N LEU A 156 11.51 -16.48 -17.69
CA LEU A 156 12.44 -15.34 -17.71
C LEU A 156 13.25 -15.20 -16.42
N GLY A 157 12.86 -15.87 -15.32
CA GLY A 157 13.47 -15.63 -14.02
C GLY A 157 13.25 -14.18 -13.58
N ALA A 158 14.23 -13.58 -12.90
CA ALA A 158 14.27 -12.13 -12.70
C ALA A 158 14.65 -11.43 -14.01
N PHE A 159 14.01 -10.32 -14.36
CA PHE A 159 14.35 -9.59 -15.58
C PHE A 159 14.06 -8.09 -15.45
N SER A 160 14.65 -7.32 -16.36
CA SER A 160 14.40 -5.89 -16.50
C SER A 160 14.09 -5.50 -17.94
N LEU A 161 13.17 -4.56 -18.11
CA LEU A 161 12.85 -3.91 -19.38
C LEU A 161 13.24 -2.43 -19.34
N THR A 162 13.60 -1.87 -20.49
CA THR A 162 13.72 -0.42 -20.66
C THR A 162 12.35 0.23 -20.50
N THR A 163 12.33 1.55 -20.31
CA THR A 163 11.10 2.36 -20.28
C THR A 163 10.25 2.17 -21.55
N ASP A 164 10.90 1.79 -22.67
CA ASP A 164 10.25 1.55 -23.97
C ASP A 164 9.91 0.07 -24.23
N GLY A 165 10.05 -0.79 -23.21
CA GLY A 165 9.63 -2.19 -23.25
C GLY A 165 10.66 -3.17 -23.82
N ASP A 166 11.89 -2.73 -24.11
CA ASP A 166 12.95 -3.60 -24.58
C ASP A 166 13.59 -4.39 -23.44
N LEU A 167 13.85 -5.69 -23.62
CA LEU A 167 14.54 -6.51 -22.62
C LEU A 167 15.98 -6.00 -22.40
N ARG A 168 16.28 -5.50 -21.20
CA ARG A 168 17.63 -5.05 -20.79
C ARG A 168 18.50 -6.25 -20.43
N TRP A 169 17.97 -7.05 -19.52
CA TRP A 169 18.62 -8.24 -19.00
C TRP A 169 17.56 -9.19 -18.47
N GLN A 170 17.91 -10.46 -18.40
CA GLN A 170 17.18 -11.48 -17.68
C GLN A 170 18.19 -12.37 -16.99
N ASP A 171 17.81 -12.90 -15.83
CA ASP A 171 18.55 -13.97 -15.22
C ASP A 171 18.38 -15.22 -16.08
N SER A 172 19.49 -15.89 -16.35
CA SER A 172 19.53 -17.14 -17.08
C SER A 172 20.25 -18.18 -16.24
N PRO A 173 19.72 -18.58 -15.08
CA PRO A 173 20.44 -19.57 -14.31
C PRO A 173 20.22 -20.93 -14.99
N GLN A 174 21.32 -21.63 -15.22
CA GLN A 174 21.33 -23.07 -15.39
C GLN A 174 21.92 -23.66 -14.09
N PRO A 175 21.13 -24.35 -13.25
CA PRO A 175 19.71 -24.62 -13.40
C PRO A 175 18.85 -23.39 -13.05
N PRO A 176 17.68 -23.23 -13.70
CA PRO A 176 16.82 -22.10 -13.46
C PRO A 176 16.38 -22.04 -11.99
N LEU A 177 16.18 -20.82 -11.48
CA LEU A 177 15.43 -20.59 -10.26
C LEU A 177 14.07 -21.25 -10.46
N THR A 178 13.93 -22.43 -9.88
CA THR A 178 12.73 -23.24 -10.01
C THR A 178 11.74 -22.66 -9.01
N ILE A 179 11.00 -21.66 -9.44
CA ILE A 179 9.99 -20.96 -8.64
C ILE A 179 8.75 -21.86 -8.59
N LEU A 180 8.77 -22.88 -7.73
CA LEU A 180 7.64 -23.76 -7.51
C LEU A 180 6.91 -23.32 -6.24
N ASN A 181 5.66 -22.87 -6.41
CA ASN A 181 4.75 -22.54 -5.31
C ASN A 181 5.27 -21.45 -4.36
N ALA A 182 5.75 -20.35 -4.92
CA ALA A 182 6.07 -19.17 -4.14
C ALA A 182 4.83 -18.29 -3.93
N SER A 183 4.81 -17.40 -2.92
CA SER A 183 3.82 -16.32 -2.89
C SER A 183 3.95 -15.48 -4.16
N HIS A 184 2.91 -15.54 -4.98
CA HIS A 184 2.76 -14.74 -6.18
C HIS A 184 2.19 -13.35 -5.84
N ASN A 185 2.41 -12.39 -6.72
CA ASN A 185 1.78 -11.08 -6.79
C ASN A 185 2.29 -10.08 -5.74
N GLN A 186 3.59 -9.75 -5.81
CA GLN A 186 4.19 -8.69 -4.99
C GLN A 186 4.84 -7.62 -5.86
N ARG A 187 4.95 -6.39 -5.38
CA ARG A 187 5.87 -5.41 -5.96
C ARG A 187 7.31 -5.86 -5.76
N VAL A 188 8.15 -5.67 -6.77
CA VAL A 188 9.60 -5.73 -6.59
C VAL A 188 10.01 -4.53 -5.73
N ARG A 189 10.89 -4.76 -4.75
CA ARG A 189 11.41 -3.69 -3.87
C ARG A 189 12.77 -3.24 -4.36
N PHE A 190 13.13 -2.01 -4.02
CA PHE A 190 14.37 -1.41 -4.50
C PHE A 190 15.14 -0.74 -3.37
N THR A 191 16.48 -0.84 -3.45
CA THR A 191 17.39 0.20 -2.97
C THR A 191 17.78 1.07 -4.16
N ASP A 192 18.58 2.11 -3.95
CA ASP A 192 19.15 2.92 -5.04
C ASP A 192 19.95 2.09 -6.05
N THR A 193 20.43 0.90 -5.65
CA THR A 193 21.38 0.08 -6.43
C THR A 193 20.94 -1.35 -6.66
N ARG A 194 19.83 -1.80 -6.06
CA ARG A 194 19.38 -3.19 -6.13
C ARG A 194 17.89 -3.32 -6.31
N MET A 195 17.49 -4.39 -6.98
CA MET A 195 16.15 -4.95 -6.87
C MET A 195 16.15 -6.13 -5.91
N ILE A 196 15.07 -6.24 -5.14
CA ILE A 196 14.90 -7.22 -4.07
C ILE A 196 13.49 -7.80 -4.15
N PHE A 197 13.39 -9.11 -4.04
CA PHE A 197 12.11 -9.83 -3.97
C PHE A 197 12.25 -11.09 -3.12
N GLY A 198 11.13 -11.57 -2.58
CA GLY A 198 11.10 -12.75 -1.72
C GLY A 198 10.17 -13.82 -2.27
N PHE A 199 10.48 -15.08 -1.95
CA PHE A 199 9.61 -16.21 -2.24
C PHE A 199 9.22 -16.96 -0.96
N LEU A 200 7.91 -17.08 -0.75
CA LEU A 200 7.32 -17.93 0.28
C LEU A 200 7.07 -19.32 -0.28
N ALA A 201 7.96 -20.26 -0.03
CA ALA A 201 7.69 -21.66 -0.34
C ALA A 201 6.48 -22.17 0.47
N THR A 202 5.55 -22.90 -0.17
CA THR A 202 4.39 -23.52 0.51
C THR A 202 4.75 -24.42 1.69
N SER A 203 6.02 -24.87 1.78
CA SER A 203 6.59 -25.56 2.92
C SER A 203 8.12 -25.38 2.93
N GLY A 204 8.64 -24.37 3.62
CA GLY A 204 10.09 -24.13 3.69
C GLY A 204 10.46 -22.74 4.24
N PRO A 205 11.77 -22.44 4.36
CA PRO A 205 12.24 -21.08 4.65
C PRO A 205 11.81 -20.12 3.53
N VAL A 206 11.73 -18.82 3.86
CA VAL A 206 11.59 -17.77 2.86
C VAL A 206 12.96 -17.38 2.37
N SER A 207 13.11 -17.41 1.05
CA SER A 207 14.33 -16.99 0.39
C SER A 207 14.14 -15.57 -0.13
N VAL A 208 15.07 -14.68 0.21
CA VAL A 208 15.14 -13.33 -0.37
C VAL A 208 16.26 -13.31 -1.40
N TYR A 209 15.95 -12.78 -2.56
CA TYR A 209 16.87 -12.64 -3.69
C TYR A 209 17.14 -11.17 -3.95
N GLY A 210 18.42 -10.85 -4.20
CA GLY A 210 18.88 -9.53 -4.61
C GLY A 210 19.64 -9.57 -5.93
N TYR A 211 19.34 -8.62 -6.81
CA TYR A 211 20.10 -8.35 -8.03
C TYR A 211 20.48 -6.88 -8.01
N ASP A 212 21.64 -6.53 -8.55
CA ASP A 212 21.87 -5.13 -8.91
C ASP A 212 20.95 -4.72 -10.08
N LEU A 213 20.83 -3.42 -10.31
CA LEU A 213 19.96 -2.89 -11.35
C LEU A 213 20.38 -3.28 -12.78
N ASP A 214 21.62 -3.78 -12.96
CA ASP A 214 22.19 -4.26 -14.22
C ASP A 214 22.07 -5.78 -14.42
N GLY A 215 21.48 -6.50 -13.45
CA GLY A 215 21.12 -7.92 -13.56
C GLY A 215 22.16 -8.89 -13.05
N ALA A 216 23.23 -8.44 -12.39
CA ALA A 216 24.10 -9.35 -11.67
C ALA A 216 23.46 -9.71 -10.32
N GLN A 217 23.29 -11.01 -10.09
CA GLN A 217 22.82 -11.51 -8.81
C GLN A 217 23.84 -11.13 -7.72
N THR A 218 23.40 -10.37 -6.73
CA THR A 218 24.28 -9.89 -5.66
C THR A 218 24.30 -10.87 -4.51
N ASN A 219 23.14 -11.26 -3.98
CA ASN A 219 23.04 -12.14 -2.81
C ASN A 219 21.73 -12.96 -2.75
N TYR A 220 21.76 -13.99 -1.92
CA TYR A 220 20.66 -14.88 -1.58
C TYR A 220 20.72 -15.18 -0.09
N VAL A 221 19.60 -14.98 0.62
CA VAL A 221 19.54 -15.32 2.05
C VAL A 221 18.31 -16.16 2.34
N ASP A 222 18.54 -17.33 2.91
CA ASP A 222 17.51 -18.21 3.46
C ASP A 222 17.20 -17.81 4.90
N TYR A 223 16.03 -17.24 5.09
CA TYR A 223 15.53 -16.95 6.42
C TYR A 223 14.53 -18.04 6.83
N THR A 224 14.83 -18.69 7.95
CA THR A 224 14.03 -19.80 8.50
C THR A 224 12.64 -19.40 8.98
N CYS A 225 12.31 -18.10 8.96
CA CYS A 225 11.30 -17.54 9.84
C CYS A 225 10.58 -16.31 9.25
N VAL A 226 10.64 -16.07 7.94
CA VAL A 226 10.27 -14.80 7.32
C VAL A 226 9.04 -14.93 6.41
N SER A 227 8.49 -13.79 6.01
CA SER A 227 7.41 -13.48 5.08
C SER A 227 7.80 -12.22 4.31
N SER A 228 7.00 -11.80 3.34
CA SER A 228 7.46 -10.99 2.22
C SER A 228 8.22 -9.70 2.57
N PRO A 229 9.26 -9.37 1.79
CA PRO A 229 10.10 -8.20 2.04
C PRO A 229 9.38 -6.87 1.79
N LYS A 230 9.71 -5.89 2.62
CA LYS A 230 9.40 -4.48 2.39
C LYS A 230 10.64 -3.62 2.59
N THR A 231 10.79 -2.56 1.81
CA THR A 231 11.80 -1.52 2.08
C THR A 231 11.15 -0.36 2.82
N ASP A 232 11.87 0.28 3.74
CA ASP A 232 11.42 1.49 4.42
C ASP A 232 12.10 2.76 3.89
N GLY A 233 11.65 3.92 4.37
CA GLY A 233 12.19 5.24 3.99
C GLY A 233 13.66 5.48 4.37
N VAL A 234 14.29 4.56 5.08
CA VAL A 234 15.72 4.58 5.44
C VAL A 234 16.49 3.41 4.85
N ALA A 235 15.97 2.84 3.76
CA ALA A 235 16.59 1.80 2.94
C ALA A 235 16.97 0.51 3.70
N ARG A 236 16.20 0.14 4.72
CA ARG A 236 16.31 -1.19 5.35
C ARG A 236 15.33 -2.14 4.70
N LEU A 237 15.73 -3.41 4.62
CA LEU A 237 14.84 -4.50 4.27
C LEU A 237 14.15 -5.02 5.54
N LEU A 238 12.84 -4.87 5.59
CA LEU A 238 11.97 -5.34 6.66
C LEU A 238 11.38 -6.69 6.31
N LEU A 239 11.56 -7.63 7.24
CA LEU A 239 11.11 -9.00 7.14
C LEU A 239 10.27 -9.33 8.38
N SER A 240 9.12 -9.95 8.20
CA SER A 240 8.28 -10.41 9.31
C SER A 240 7.98 -11.89 9.19
N GLY A 241 7.78 -12.64 10.27
CA GLY A 241 7.36 -14.03 10.15
C GLY A 241 7.30 -14.75 11.49
N GLN A 242 7.56 -16.05 11.51
CA GLN A 242 7.46 -16.90 12.71
C GLN A 242 8.35 -16.42 13.88
N CYS A 243 9.42 -15.67 13.58
CA CYS A 243 10.36 -15.16 14.58
C CYS A 243 10.12 -13.70 14.98
N GLY A 244 9.05 -13.05 14.52
CA GLY A 244 8.78 -11.63 14.77
C GLY A 244 9.14 -10.75 13.57
N VAL A 245 9.78 -9.60 13.83
CA VAL A 245 10.19 -8.62 12.80
C VAL A 245 11.70 -8.45 12.81
N GLN A 246 12.29 -8.31 11.64
CA GLN A 246 13.71 -8.06 11.44
C GLN A 246 13.91 -6.91 10.47
N ALA A 247 14.90 -6.05 10.76
CA ALA A 247 15.45 -5.13 9.78
C ALA A 247 16.84 -5.59 9.38
N ILE A 248 17.12 -5.47 8.09
CA ILE A 248 18.33 -5.94 7.46
C ILE A 248 18.87 -4.82 6.60
N ASP A 249 20.20 -4.69 6.57
CA ASP A 249 20.86 -3.86 5.58
C ASP A 249 20.83 -4.59 4.23
N PRO A 250 20.08 -4.10 3.22
CA PRO A 250 19.93 -4.77 1.93
C PRO A 250 21.22 -4.80 1.10
N GLU A 251 22.24 -4.00 1.45
CA GLU A 251 23.52 -3.98 0.74
C GLU A 251 24.50 -5.01 1.31
N SER A 252 24.55 -5.16 2.63
CA SER A 252 25.46 -6.09 3.32
C SER A 252 24.82 -7.41 3.75
N ASP A 253 23.50 -7.53 3.66
CA ASP A 253 22.68 -8.63 4.20
C ASP A 253 22.86 -8.89 5.69
N THR A 254 23.32 -7.88 6.42
CA THR A 254 23.49 -7.96 7.87
C THR A 254 22.18 -7.67 8.58
N ILE A 255 21.82 -8.51 9.55
CA ILE A 255 20.68 -8.24 10.43
C ILE A 255 21.07 -7.05 11.31
N LEU A 256 20.33 -5.94 11.16
CA LEU A 256 20.49 -4.73 11.96
C LEU A 256 19.89 -4.93 13.35
N TRP A 257 18.67 -5.46 13.39
CA TRP A 257 17.98 -5.83 14.63
C TRP A 257 16.91 -6.90 14.39
N SER A 258 16.48 -7.53 15.47
CA SER A 258 15.39 -8.51 15.49
C SER A 258 14.52 -8.28 16.73
N VAL A 259 13.21 -8.14 16.51
CA VAL A 259 12.21 -7.95 17.58
C VAL A 259 11.30 -9.18 17.62
N GLY A 260 11.31 -9.89 18.74
CA GLY A 260 10.48 -11.07 18.96
C GLY A 260 9.06 -10.71 19.37
N LEU A 261 8.16 -10.51 18.40
CA LEU A 261 6.72 -10.28 18.64
C LEU A 261 5.89 -11.59 18.64
N GLY A 262 6.54 -12.75 18.56
CA GLY A 262 5.89 -14.02 18.23
C GLY A 262 5.65 -14.15 16.71
N PRO A 263 4.80 -15.10 16.27
CA PRO A 263 4.50 -15.25 14.84
C PRO A 263 3.79 -14.02 14.29
N VAL A 264 4.47 -13.29 13.42
CA VAL A 264 3.97 -12.11 12.70
C VAL A 264 3.63 -12.55 11.28
N ASN A 265 2.34 -12.51 10.93
CA ASN A 265 1.85 -12.93 9.60
C ASN A 265 1.41 -11.73 8.74
N MET A 266 1.69 -10.50 9.18
CA MET A 266 1.40 -9.28 8.43
C MET A 266 2.68 -8.68 7.87
N LEU A 267 2.55 -8.01 6.71
CA LEU A 267 3.63 -7.24 6.14
C LEU A 267 3.95 -6.06 7.07
N PRO A 268 5.21 -5.90 7.49
CA PRO A 268 5.59 -4.70 8.23
C PRO A 268 5.38 -3.50 7.31
N ILE A 269 4.95 -2.38 7.85
CA ILE A 269 4.94 -1.09 7.16
C ILE A 269 5.85 -0.14 7.90
N ALA A 270 6.46 0.80 7.20
CA ALA A 270 7.25 1.84 7.84
C ALA A 270 6.82 3.21 7.33
N ASP A 271 6.97 4.20 8.19
CA ASP A 271 6.89 5.60 7.84
C ASP A 271 8.23 6.12 7.26
N GLY A 272 8.24 7.38 6.85
CA GLY A 272 9.41 8.10 6.33
C GLY A 272 10.50 8.37 7.36
N ASP A 273 10.23 8.23 8.66
CA ASP A 273 11.26 8.31 9.72
C ASP A 273 11.88 6.94 10.00
N GLY A 274 11.39 5.87 9.37
CA GLY A 274 11.84 4.51 9.60
C GLY A 274 11.29 3.90 10.89
N ILE A 275 10.18 4.40 11.42
CA ILE A 275 9.39 3.68 12.42
C ILE A 275 8.63 2.56 11.71
N VAL A 276 8.81 1.33 12.20
CA VAL A 276 8.20 0.12 11.66
C VAL A 276 6.98 -0.27 12.47
N TYR A 277 5.84 -0.37 11.82
CA TYR A 277 4.59 -0.84 12.39
C TYR A 277 4.32 -2.28 11.92
N SER A 278 4.12 -3.17 12.88
CA SER A 278 3.89 -4.57 12.59
C SER A 278 3.08 -5.23 13.69
N GLY A 279 2.33 -6.28 13.33
CA GLY A 279 1.50 -7.02 14.26
C GLY A 279 1.17 -8.43 13.77
N SER A 280 0.42 -9.17 14.57
CA SER A 280 -0.02 -10.52 14.24
C SER A 280 -1.52 -10.56 13.94
N TRP A 281 -1.98 -11.57 13.19
CA TRP A 281 -3.42 -11.80 12.99
C TRP A 281 -4.16 -11.86 14.33
N HIS A 282 -5.23 -11.08 14.44
CA HIS A 282 -6.04 -10.87 15.64
C HIS A 282 -5.26 -10.38 16.87
N GLY A 283 -4.08 -9.80 16.65
CA GLY A 283 -3.19 -9.27 17.67
C GLY A 283 -3.00 -7.76 17.59
N PRO A 284 -2.27 -7.19 18.56
CA PRO A 284 -1.98 -5.76 18.57
C PRO A 284 -0.96 -5.37 17.48
N VAL A 285 -0.92 -4.07 17.16
CA VAL A 285 0.18 -3.44 16.42
C VAL A 285 1.26 -3.03 17.42
N SER A 286 2.53 -3.19 17.06
CA SER A 286 3.65 -2.54 17.72
C SER A 286 4.35 -1.57 16.77
N ALA A 287 4.73 -0.40 17.26
CA ALA A 287 5.67 0.51 16.61
C ALA A 287 7.09 0.24 17.10
N ILE A 288 8.04 0.17 16.18
CA ILE A 288 9.44 -0.19 16.41
C ILE A 288 10.31 0.88 15.77
N ASP A 289 11.19 1.51 16.53
CA ASP A 289 12.05 2.57 16.02
C ASP A 289 13.20 2.06 15.12
N ALA A 290 14.01 2.99 14.62
CA ALA A 290 15.15 2.69 13.76
C ALA A 290 16.16 1.70 14.40
N SER A 291 16.23 1.67 15.73
CA SER A 291 17.16 0.83 16.51
C SER A 291 16.59 -0.55 16.88
N GLY A 292 15.31 -0.80 16.61
CA GLY A 292 14.63 -2.03 17.02
C GLY A 292 13.99 -1.95 18.40
N GLN A 293 13.87 -0.76 19.00
CA GLN A 293 13.16 -0.57 20.26
C GLN A 293 11.66 -0.46 19.99
N VAL A 294 10.86 -1.25 20.72
CA VAL A 294 9.40 -1.11 20.70
C VAL A 294 9.02 0.19 21.44
N LEU A 295 8.39 1.11 20.72
CA LEU A 295 7.93 2.40 21.25
C LEU A 295 6.60 2.23 21.99
N TRP A 296 5.65 1.57 21.35
CA TRP A 296 4.33 1.29 21.92
C TRP A 296 3.77 -0.02 21.36
N THR A 297 2.73 -0.56 22.01
CA THR A 297 1.92 -1.67 21.51
C THR A 297 0.46 -1.38 21.81
N SER A 298 -0.39 -1.42 20.78
CA SER A 298 -1.80 -1.06 20.89
C SER A 298 -2.53 -2.01 21.85
N SER A 299 -3.50 -1.50 22.63
CA SER A 299 -4.22 -2.30 23.64
C SER A 299 -5.61 -2.78 23.20
N ASN A 300 -6.27 -2.07 22.27
CA ASN A 300 -7.65 -2.33 21.86
C ASN A 300 -7.81 -2.52 20.34
N VAL A 301 -6.75 -2.95 19.66
CA VAL A 301 -6.74 -3.14 18.22
C VAL A 301 -6.63 -4.64 17.94
N SER A 302 -7.60 -5.17 17.19
CA SER A 302 -7.58 -6.54 16.67
C SER A 302 -7.35 -6.48 15.17
N LEU A 303 -6.08 -6.57 14.77
CA LEU A 303 -5.67 -6.44 13.37
C LEU A 303 -5.92 -7.71 12.57
N GLN A 304 -6.32 -7.54 11.31
CA GLN A 304 -6.30 -8.60 10.30
C GLN A 304 -5.33 -8.29 9.17
N ARG A 305 -5.30 -7.04 8.70
CA ARG A 305 -4.33 -6.56 7.71
C ARG A 305 -3.92 -5.12 8.01
N THR A 306 -2.61 -4.88 7.96
CA THR A 306 -2.06 -3.53 7.84
C THR A 306 -2.23 -3.06 6.40
N LEU A 307 -2.73 -1.84 6.20
CA LEU A 307 -3.08 -1.34 4.88
C LEU A 307 -2.03 -0.36 4.35
N ALA A 308 -1.86 0.77 5.03
CA ALA A 308 -0.97 1.85 4.61
C ALA A 308 -0.69 2.80 5.80
N VAL A 309 0.40 3.58 5.73
CA VAL A 309 0.75 4.63 6.70
C VAL A 309 0.85 5.95 5.94
N SER A 310 0.25 6.99 6.50
CA SER A 310 0.39 8.37 6.08
C SER A 310 1.17 9.12 7.15
N ASP A 311 2.41 9.49 6.80
CA ASP A 311 3.31 10.20 7.70
C ASP A 311 2.83 11.63 7.95
N GLU A 312 2.40 12.30 6.88
CA GLU A 312 1.93 13.70 6.89
C GLU A 312 0.73 13.88 7.82
N HIS A 313 -0.14 12.87 7.90
CA HIS A 313 -1.36 12.93 8.71
C HIS A 313 -1.26 12.17 10.04
N GLY A 314 -0.13 11.52 10.32
CA GLY A 314 0.06 10.76 11.57
C GLY A 314 -0.83 9.52 11.69
N VAL A 315 -1.26 8.92 10.57
CA VAL A 315 -2.27 7.85 10.57
C VAL A 315 -1.77 6.56 9.93
N MET A 316 -2.02 5.42 10.58
CA MET A 316 -1.94 4.10 9.98
C MET A 316 -3.33 3.51 9.76
N LEU A 317 -3.60 3.12 8.52
CA LEU A 317 -4.81 2.38 8.16
C LEU A 317 -4.67 0.90 8.43
N TYR A 318 -5.76 0.30 8.91
CA TYR A 318 -5.81 -1.11 9.20
C TYR A 318 -7.22 -1.69 9.02
N GLY A 319 -7.30 -3.01 9.01
CA GLY A 319 -8.56 -3.76 8.96
C GLY A 319 -8.76 -4.66 10.16
N GLY A 320 -10.01 -4.79 10.60
CA GLY A 320 -10.43 -5.73 11.63
C GLY A 320 -11.49 -6.71 11.16
N GLU A 321 -11.48 -7.92 11.72
CA GLU A 321 -12.55 -8.93 11.55
C GLU A 321 -13.33 -9.08 12.85
N SER A 322 -14.66 -9.11 12.75
CA SER A 322 -15.55 -9.35 13.88
C SER A 322 -16.40 -10.59 13.64
N PHE A 323 -16.26 -11.61 14.48
CA PHE A 323 -17.06 -12.83 14.36
C PHE A 323 -18.53 -12.55 14.67
N GLY A 324 -19.41 -12.70 13.67
CA GLY A 324 -20.85 -12.51 13.82
C GLY A 324 -21.31 -11.04 13.78
N GLN A 325 -20.42 -10.10 13.43
CA GLN A 325 -20.72 -8.71 13.11
C GLN A 325 -20.09 -8.36 11.75
N PRO A 326 -20.44 -7.23 11.13
CA PRO A 326 -19.71 -6.75 9.96
C PRO A 326 -18.24 -6.48 10.30
N ASN A 327 -17.36 -6.72 9.33
CA ASN A 327 -15.96 -6.32 9.44
C ASN A 327 -15.81 -4.83 9.16
N TRP A 328 -14.60 -4.31 9.29
CA TRP A 328 -14.39 -2.87 9.28
C TRP A 328 -12.96 -2.49 8.86
N ALA A 329 -12.82 -1.24 8.42
CA ALA A 329 -11.54 -0.54 8.27
C ALA A 329 -11.40 0.49 9.39
N GLY A 330 -10.19 0.79 9.83
CA GLY A 330 -9.96 1.83 10.83
C GLY A 330 -8.64 2.55 10.62
N ALA A 331 -8.43 3.56 11.46
CA ALA A 331 -7.19 4.30 11.58
C ALA A 331 -6.66 4.25 13.00
N ILE A 332 -5.35 4.12 13.13
CA ILE A 332 -4.62 4.29 14.38
C ILE A 332 -3.72 5.51 14.22
N ASP A 333 -3.62 6.24 15.32
CA ASP A 333 -2.62 7.25 15.52
C ASP A 333 -1.23 6.59 15.63
N ILE A 334 -0.30 6.98 14.75
CA ILE A 334 1.00 6.34 14.67
C ILE A 334 1.94 6.71 15.82
N ALA A 335 1.67 7.78 16.56
CA ALA A 335 2.53 8.22 17.65
C ALA A 335 2.05 7.67 19.00
N THR A 336 0.74 7.53 19.21
CA THR A 336 0.20 6.93 20.45
C THR A 336 -0.15 5.45 20.34
N GLY A 337 -0.48 4.96 19.14
CA GLY A 337 -1.03 3.63 18.93
C GLY A 337 -2.50 3.49 19.31
N GLU A 338 -3.21 4.61 19.52
CA GLU A 338 -4.63 4.65 19.83
C GLU A 338 -5.49 4.60 18.56
N ALA A 339 -6.64 3.92 18.63
CA ALA A 339 -7.59 3.89 17.51
C ALA A 339 -8.30 5.24 17.38
N LEU A 340 -8.30 5.80 16.17
CA LEU A 340 -8.92 7.08 15.84
C LEU A 340 -10.38 6.91 15.42
N TRP A 341 -10.63 5.99 14.50
CA TRP A 341 -11.96 5.71 13.97
C TRP A 341 -12.07 4.29 13.40
N GLU A 342 -13.29 3.80 13.34
CA GLU A 342 -13.65 2.52 12.70
C GLU A 342 -14.84 2.75 11.76
N LEU A 343 -14.69 2.32 10.52
CA LEU A 343 -15.69 2.31 9.46
C LEU A 343 -16.21 0.88 9.28
N PRO A 344 -17.42 0.55 9.73
CA PRO A 344 -18.02 -0.75 9.48
C PRO A 344 -18.36 -0.92 8.00
N PHE A 345 -18.09 -2.10 7.46
CA PHE A 345 -18.51 -2.49 6.11
C PHE A 345 -19.95 -2.97 6.09
N ASP A 346 -20.52 -2.99 4.88
CA ASP A 346 -21.81 -3.61 4.64
C ASP A 346 -21.74 -5.14 4.74
N THR A 347 -22.92 -5.74 4.92
CA THR A 347 -23.12 -7.17 4.66
C THR A 347 -24.01 -7.33 3.44
N VAL A 348 -23.64 -8.23 2.52
CA VAL A 348 -24.44 -8.53 1.33
C VAL A 348 -24.87 -9.99 1.41
N ASP A 349 -26.18 -10.21 1.42
CA ASP A 349 -26.79 -11.56 1.51
C ASP A 349 -26.28 -12.41 2.69
N GLY A 350 -25.95 -11.76 3.82
CA GLY A 350 -25.42 -12.43 5.02
C GLY A 350 -23.93 -12.80 4.95
N HIS A 351 -23.21 -12.33 3.92
CA HIS A 351 -21.78 -12.47 3.80
C HIS A 351 -21.05 -11.19 4.24
N ASN A 352 -20.05 -11.38 5.09
CA ASN A 352 -19.16 -10.30 5.52
C ASN A 352 -18.21 -9.91 4.39
N GLU A 353 -17.97 -8.61 4.26
CA GLU A 353 -16.91 -8.03 3.44
C GLU A 353 -15.59 -8.04 4.23
N LEU A 354 -14.46 -8.32 3.59
CA LEU A 354 -13.13 -8.37 4.20
C LEU A 354 -12.19 -7.46 3.43
N ILE A 355 -11.26 -6.81 4.13
CA ILE A 355 -10.15 -6.14 3.45
C ILE A 355 -9.32 -7.16 2.67
N TRP A 356 -9.10 -6.87 1.40
CA TRP A 356 -8.43 -7.76 0.44
C TRP A 356 -7.45 -6.99 -0.45
N SER A 357 -6.81 -5.97 0.13
CA SER A 357 -5.74 -5.19 -0.49
C SER A 357 -4.40 -5.85 -0.22
N ASN A 358 -3.54 -5.91 -1.24
CA ASN A 358 -2.13 -6.21 -1.06
C ASN A 358 -1.37 -4.93 -0.68
N GLU A 359 -1.69 -3.81 -1.34
CA GLU A 359 -1.22 -2.48 -1.00
C GLU A 359 -2.34 -1.47 -1.21
N ALA A 360 -2.65 -0.70 -0.16
CA ALA A 360 -3.50 0.47 -0.25
C ALA A 360 -2.66 1.70 -0.63
N ALA A 361 -3.32 2.75 -1.11
CA ALA A 361 -2.68 4.00 -1.51
C ALA A 361 -3.42 5.20 -0.92
N PHE A 362 -2.72 6.33 -0.83
CA PHE A 362 -3.31 7.61 -0.47
C PHE A 362 -3.45 8.51 -1.70
N SER A 363 -4.35 9.49 -1.62
CA SER A 363 -4.33 10.64 -2.53
C SER A 363 -2.99 11.38 -2.46
N PRO A 364 -2.61 12.17 -3.49
CA PRO A 364 -1.35 12.91 -3.49
C PRO A 364 -1.20 13.89 -2.32
N ASP A 365 -2.32 14.32 -1.74
CA ASP A 365 -2.37 15.19 -0.56
C ASP A 365 -2.55 14.41 0.76
N GLY A 366 -2.49 13.08 0.74
CA GLY A 366 -2.61 12.21 1.91
C GLY A 366 -4.02 12.07 2.50
N THR A 367 -4.96 12.96 2.15
CA THR A 367 -6.26 13.09 2.83
C THR A 367 -7.28 11.97 2.56
N VAL A 368 -7.07 11.14 1.54
CA VAL A 368 -7.99 10.06 1.14
C VAL A 368 -7.25 8.74 1.02
N ALA A 369 -7.77 7.73 1.71
CA ALA A 369 -7.36 6.34 1.61
C ALA A 369 -8.07 5.64 0.46
N TYR A 370 -7.34 4.85 -0.31
CA TYR A 370 -7.88 3.93 -1.30
C TYR A 370 -7.45 2.50 -1.00
N PHE A 371 -8.43 1.62 -0.76
CA PHE A 371 -8.18 0.21 -0.49
C PHE A 371 -9.30 -0.67 -1.04
N THR A 372 -8.99 -1.93 -1.31
CA THR A 372 -9.92 -2.91 -1.85
C THR A 372 -10.38 -3.93 -0.82
N THR A 373 -11.59 -4.42 -1.03
CA THR A 373 -12.27 -5.42 -0.21
C THR A 373 -12.84 -6.55 -1.06
N ARG A 374 -13.17 -7.68 -0.42
CA ARG A 374 -13.83 -8.82 -1.04
C ARG A 374 -14.83 -9.44 -0.07
N PHE A 375 -15.97 -9.90 -0.58
CA PHE A 375 -16.90 -10.68 0.24
C PHE A 375 -16.42 -12.12 0.48
N THR A 376 -16.78 -12.64 1.65
CA THR A 376 -16.54 -14.04 2.06
C THR A 376 -17.24 -15.07 1.16
N SER A 377 -18.28 -14.70 0.42
CA SER A 377 -18.91 -15.56 -0.57
C SER A 377 -18.05 -15.69 -1.82
N ASN A 378 -17.88 -16.93 -2.28
CA ASN A 378 -17.23 -17.19 -3.56
C ASN A 378 -18.06 -16.60 -4.71
N GLY A 379 -17.46 -15.67 -5.47
CA GLY A 379 -18.04 -15.09 -6.68
C GLY A 379 -18.77 -13.75 -6.49
N ALA A 380 -18.84 -13.20 -5.28
CA ALA A 380 -19.33 -11.84 -5.08
C ALA A 380 -18.26 -10.81 -5.51
N PRO A 381 -18.67 -9.66 -6.10
CA PRO A 381 -17.76 -8.63 -6.56
C PRO A 381 -17.04 -7.98 -5.37
N GLY A 382 -15.75 -7.71 -5.51
CA GLY A 382 -15.05 -6.89 -4.52
C GLY A 382 -15.37 -5.41 -4.71
N ARG A 383 -14.86 -4.55 -3.81
CA ARG A 383 -15.02 -3.10 -3.95
C ARG A 383 -13.69 -2.39 -3.79
N LEU A 384 -13.56 -1.24 -4.44
CA LEU A 384 -12.60 -0.20 -4.10
C LEU A 384 -13.31 0.83 -3.22
N TYR A 385 -12.73 1.11 -2.07
CA TYR A 385 -13.17 2.12 -1.10
C TYR A 385 -12.35 3.38 -1.26
N ALA A 386 -13.01 4.53 -1.14
CA ALA A 386 -12.36 5.81 -0.88
C ALA A 386 -12.87 6.35 0.47
N VAL A 387 -11.97 6.50 1.42
CA VAL A 387 -12.28 6.93 2.77
C VAL A 387 -11.48 8.18 3.09
N ARG A 388 -12.15 9.23 3.55
CA ARG A 388 -11.45 10.41 4.04
C ARG A 388 -10.77 10.07 5.35
N ILE A 389 -9.49 10.35 5.39
CA ILE A 389 -8.67 10.23 6.57
C ILE A 389 -8.69 11.61 7.18
N ALA A 390 -9.16 11.74 8.42
CA ALA A 390 -8.80 12.94 9.13
C ALA A 390 -7.34 12.82 9.53
N ASP A 391 -6.69 13.96 9.65
CA ASP A 391 -5.49 14.10 10.45
C ASP A 391 -5.73 13.39 11.78
N ALA A 392 -4.75 12.63 12.27
CA ALA A 392 -4.70 12.31 13.69
C ALA A 392 -4.98 13.62 14.45
N PRO A 393 -5.84 13.63 15.49
CA PRO A 393 -6.33 14.85 16.14
C PRO A 393 -5.19 15.85 16.24
N GLY A 394 -5.20 16.84 15.34
CA GLY A 394 -3.98 17.57 15.04
C GLY A 394 -3.43 18.13 16.34
N CYS A 395 -2.11 18.18 16.48
CA CYS A 395 -1.60 19.08 17.49
C CYS A 395 -2.17 20.44 17.14
N THR A 396 -2.99 20.99 18.02
CA THR A 396 -3.44 22.38 17.91
C THR A 396 -2.26 23.34 17.71
N THR A 397 -1.06 22.90 18.08
CA THR A 397 0.22 23.59 17.99
C THR A 397 0.96 23.45 16.66
N ASP A 398 0.52 22.60 15.73
CA ASP A 398 1.02 22.56 14.35
C ASP A 398 0.24 23.61 13.54
N LEU A 399 0.83 24.79 13.44
CA LEU A 399 0.20 25.98 12.90
C LEU A 399 0.35 26.09 11.39
N ASP A 400 1.28 25.35 10.78
CA ASP A 400 1.48 25.32 9.33
C ASP A 400 0.94 24.04 8.65
N GLY A 401 0.50 23.07 9.45
CA GLY A 401 -0.15 21.83 8.98
C GLY A 401 0.84 20.86 8.36
N SER A 402 2.10 20.87 8.84
CA SER A 402 3.17 20.02 8.32
C SER A 402 3.24 18.63 8.95
N GLY A 403 2.40 18.34 9.95
CA GLY A 403 2.44 17.11 10.75
C GLY A 403 3.54 17.11 11.82
N VAL A 404 4.29 18.21 11.96
CA VAL A 404 5.42 18.36 12.88
C VAL A 404 5.40 19.74 13.53
N VAL A 405 5.36 19.78 14.85
CA VAL A 405 5.52 21.01 15.63
C VAL A 405 7.00 21.38 15.69
N GLY A 406 7.40 22.41 14.96
CA GLY A 406 8.78 22.81 14.79
C GLY A 406 9.01 24.32 14.71
N ALA A 407 10.16 24.69 14.14
CA ALA A 407 10.55 26.08 14.00
C ALA A 407 9.58 26.92 13.14
N PRO A 408 8.95 26.40 12.07
CA PRO A 408 7.89 27.10 11.35
C PRO A 408 6.69 27.46 12.23
N ASP A 409 6.21 26.53 13.08
CA ASP A 409 5.10 26.76 14.00
C ASP A 409 5.46 27.79 15.06
N LEU A 410 6.66 27.69 15.63
CA LEU A 410 7.15 28.69 16.57
C LEU A 410 7.19 30.09 15.94
N ALA A 411 7.63 30.19 14.68
CA ALA A 411 7.63 31.46 13.96
C ALA A 411 6.19 31.98 13.74
N SER A 412 5.26 31.09 13.38
CA SER A 412 3.83 31.41 13.23
C SER A 412 3.20 31.88 14.54
N LEU A 413 3.52 31.25 15.66
CA LEU A 413 3.05 31.65 16.99
C LEU A 413 3.60 33.02 17.37
N LEU A 414 4.92 33.22 17.25
CA LEU A 414 5.57 34.50 17.58
C LEU A 414 5.12 35.65 16.68
N ALA A 415 4.75 35.37 15.43
CA ALA A 415 4.23 36.37 14.50
C ALA A 415 2.85 36.92 14.93
N ASN A 416 2.09 36.15 15.71
CA ASN A 416 0.75 36.49 16.19
C ASN A 416 0.71 36.91 17.67
N TRP A 417 1.87 37.20 18.28
CA TRP A 417 1.97 37.54 19.70
C TRP A 417 1.13 38.76 20.09
N GLY A 418 0.30 38.63 21.13
CA GLY A 418 -0.59 39.70 21.62
C GLY A 418 -2.08 39.34 21.52
N GLU A 419 -2.96 40.35 21.56
CA GLU A 419 -4.41 40.13 21.46
C GLU A 419 -4.77 39.49 20.12
N CYS A 420 -5.48 38.37 20.17
CA CYS A 420 -5.88 37.65 18.97
C CYS A 420 -7.26 37.05 19.15
N LEU A 421 -8.30 37.78 18.73
CA LEU A 421 -9.65 37.23 18.69
C LEU A 421 -9.76 36.27 17.49
N ALA A 422 -9.57 34.98 17.77
CA ALA A 422 -9.74 33.84 16.86
C ALA A 422 -8.64 33.70 15.77
N CYS A 423 -7.38 33.62 16.18
CA CYS A 423 -6.33 33.05 15.32
C CYS A 423 -5.88 31.68 15.83
N ALA A 424 -5.35 30.86 14.92
CA ALA A 424 -4.87 29.51 15.22
C ALA A 424 -3.73 29.45 16.25
N ALA A 425 -3.01 30.57 16.45
CA ALA A 425 -1.92 30.66 17.41
C ALA A 425 -2.36 30.88 18.88
N ASP A 426 -3.65 31.16 19.12
CA ASP A 426 -4.27 31.20 20.47
C ASP A 426 -4.74 29.78 20.80
N LEU A 427 -3.85 29.02 21.41
CA LEU A 427 -3.92 27.57 21.59
C LEU A 427 -4.76 27.18 22.80
N ASP A 428 -4.79 28.02 23.84
CA ASP A 428 -5.65 27.82 25.02
C ASP A 428 -6.99 28.56 24.95
N ALA A 429 -7.22 29.32 23.89
CA ALA A 429 -8.43 30.08 23.59
C ALA A 429 -8.77 31.14 24.66
N ASP A 430 -7.76 31.73 25.30
CA ASP A 430 -7.93 32.81 26.28
C ASP A 430 -8.13 34.20 25.65
N GLY A 431 -7.99 34.30 24.32
CA GLY A 431 -8.13 35.52 23.53
C GLY A 431 -6.80 36.26 23.31
N SER A 432 -5.67 35.69 23.69
CA SER A 432 -4.33 36.25 23.50
C SER A 432 -3.28 35.19 23.23
N VAL A 433 -2.36 35.48 22.31
CA VAL A 433 -1.17 34.63 22.08
C VAL A 433 -0.06 35.09 23.02
N GLY A 434 0.33 34.22 23.95
CA GLY A 434 1.23 34.53 25.03
C GLY A 434 2.09 33.36 25.52
N PRO A 435 2.65 33.48 26.73
CA PRO A 435 3.54 32.47 27.29
C PRO A 435 2.89 31.09 27.51
N SER A 436 1.57 31.03 27.69
CA SER A 436 0.83 29.75 27.82
C SER A 436 0.79 29.01 26.48
N ASP A 437 0.47 29.69 25.39
CA ASP A 437 0.49 29.13 24.03
C ASP A 437 1.89 28.66 23.65
N LEU A 438 2.91 29.48 23.94
CA LEU A 438 4.31 29.10 23.70
C LEU A 438 4.69 27.84 24.49
N ALA A 439 4.22 27.71 25.73
CA ALA A 439 4.48 26.52 26.53
C ALA A 439 3.76 25.29 25.96
N MET A 440 2.53 25.44 25.45
CA MET A 440 1.80 24.36 24.76
C MET A 440 2.54 23.92 23.49
N LEU A 441 2.98 24.87 22.66
CA LEU A 441 3.73 24.58 21.44
C LEU A 441 5.06 23.87 21.74
N LEU A 442 5.83 24.37 22.71
CA LEU A 442 7.10 23.73 23.11
C LEU A 442 6.90 22.37 23.78
N ALA A 443 5.78 22.16 24.48
CA ALA A 443 5.44 20.87 25.08
C ALA A 443 5.10 19.82 24.02
N ALA A 444 4.59 20.25 22.87
CA ALA A 444 4.25 19.42 21.72
C ALA A 444 5.38 19.34 20.67
N TRP A 445 6.58 19.83 20.97
CA TRP A 445 7.68 19.91 20.00
C TRP A 445 8.09 18.54 19.44
N GLY A 446 8.07 18.41 18.12
CA GLY A 446 8.28 17.14 17.42
C GLY A 446 7.07 16.76 16.56
N ARG A 447 7.04 15.50 16.08
CA ARG A 447 5.91 14.98 15.32
C ARG A 447 4.63 15.01 16.14
N CYS A 448 3.52 15.24 15.46
CA CYS A 448 2.24 15.24 16.14
C CYS A 448 1.91 13.89 16.76
N PRO A 449 1.50 13.86 18.06
CA PRO A 449 1.14 12.64 18.76
C PRO A 449 -0.08 11.93 18.22
#